data_AF-A0A3M6ZLI0-F1
#
_entry.id   AF-A0A3M6ZLI0-F1
#
_cell.length_a   1.000
_cell.length_b   1.000
_cell.length_c   1.000
_cell.angle_alpha   90.00
_cell.angle_beta   90.00
_cell.angle_gamma   90.00
#
_symmetry.space_group_name_H-M   'P 1'
#
loop_
_entity.id
_entity.type
_entity.pdbx_description
1 polymer ?
#
loop_
_entity_poly.entity_id
_entity_poly.type
_entity_poly.pdbx_seq_one_letter_code
_entity_poly.pdbx_strand_id
1 'polypeptide(L)'
;LCGWLYFTAWSISFYPQPILNVQRKTTQGLTPDFPLLNIVGFACYSITQAVFLYSPVIRRQYADRHLVSPEPTVRFNDLTFGVHGFLLSVVTYSQFWPVLWGWKQNPYAQRHANKITLGLLWGSVLGAIATAATVLTVSRDGKGMDGHDWAWIDVIYSLTYIKLLLTVFKYIPQVIANFRRKSTIGWSITQQLLDFSGGVLSLLQLVIDSALQADWSGLTGNPVKFGLANISLIFDVIFILQHFVLYGPVNERGERDETSVDPVRGGVMEREPLLPRDEQDTLRQRRLS
;
A
#
# COMPACT_ATOMS: atom_id res chain seq x y z
N LEU A 1 -21.50 11.21 -9.33
CA LEU A 1 -21.45 11.28 -7.84
C LEU A 1 -20.51 10.21 -7.27
N CYS A 2 -20.67 8.93 -7.61
CA CYS A 2 -19.78 7.87 -7.12
C CYS A 2 -18.31 8.07 -7.53
N GLY A 3 -18.07 8.60 -8.74
CA GLY A 3 -16.77 9.11 -9.24
C GLY A 3 -15.92 9.87 -8.20
N TRP A 4 -16.49 10.94 -7.66
CA TRP A 4 -15.82 11.80 -6.68
C TRP A 4 -15.74 11.12 -5.31
N LEU A 5 -16.73 10.31 -4.93
CA LEU A 5 -16.74 9.62 -3.65
C LEU A 5 -15.60 8.59 -3.53
N TYR A 6 -15.39 7.73 -4.53
CA TYR A 6 -14.28 6.78 -4.46
C TYR A 6 -12.92 7.49 -4.55
N PHE A 7 -12.81 8.56 -5.36
CA PHE A 7 -11.59 9.36 -5.45
C PHE A 7 -11.24 9.98 -4.10
N THR A 8 -12.21 10.57 -3.41
CA THR A 8 -12.03 11.15 -2.09
C THR A 8 -11.72 10.07 -1.06
N ALA A 9 -12.42 8.93 -1.09
CA ALA A 9 -12.14 7.81 -0.18
C ALA A 9 -10.70 7.29 -0.32
N TRP A 10 -10.22 7.08 -1.54
CA TRP A 10 -8.83 6.68 -1.81
C TRP A 10 -7.83 7.77 -1.44
N SER A 11 -8.15 9.05 -1.61
CA SER A 11 -7.25 10.13 -1.20
C SER A 11 -7.12 10.20 0.32
N ILE A 12 -8.23 10.05 1.04
CA ILE A 12 -8.24 10.07 2.51
C ILE A 12 -7.57 8.82 3.09
N SER A 13 -7.60 7.68 2.39
CA SER A 13 -7.02 6.42 2.90
C SER A 13 -5.51 6.48 3.14
N PHE A 14 -4.79 7.48 2.62
CA PHE A 14 -3.36 7.66 2.87
C PHE A 14 -3.01 8.22 4.26
N TYR A 15 -3.98 8.80 4.97
CA TYR A 15 -3.74 9.52 6.23
C TYR A 15 -3.79 8.65 7.50
N PRO A 16 -4.68 7.65 7.65
CA PRO A 16 -4.83 6.94 8.91
C PRO A 16 -3.55 6.27 9.40
N GLN A 17 -2.77 5.60 8.54
CA GLN A 17 -1.53 4.93 8.98
C GLN A 17 -0.45 5.89 9.51
N PRO A 18 -0.05 6.97 8.79
CA PRO A 18 0.94 7.89 9.33
C PRO A 18 0.45 8.60 10.60
N ILE A 19 -0.85 8.89 10.71
CA ILE A 19 -1.45 9.44 11.94
C ILE A 19 -1.36 8.43 13.10
N LEU A 20 -1.70 7.16 12.86
CA LEU A 20 -1.61 6.09 13.85
C LEU A 20 -0.18 5.94 14.38
N ASN A 21 0.81 5.98 13.48
CA ASN A 21 2.22 5.90 13.85
C ASN A 21 2.64 7.09 14.74
N VAL A 22 2.18 8.32 14.44
CA VAL A 22 2.43 9.51 15.27
C VAL A 22 1.76 9.39 16.64
N GLN A 23 0.51 8.95 16.69
CA GLN A 23 -0.22 8.76 17.94
C GLN A 23 0.47 7.74 18.86
N ARG A 24 0.94 6.63 18.28
CA ARG A 24 1.64 5.57 19.03
C ARG A 24 3.13 5.83 19.24
N LYS A 25 3.70 6.82 18.54
CA LYS A 25 5.14 7.13 18.50
C LYS A 25 6.02 5.92 18.17
N THR A 26 5.51 5.01 17.34
CA THR A 26 6.19 3.78 16.93
C THR A 26 5.63 3.24 15.62
N THR A 27 6.47 2.62 14.80
CA THR A 27 6.05 1.85 13.62
C THR A 27 5.91 0.36 13.92
N GLN A 28 6.06 -0.08 15.17
CA GLN A 28 5.85 -1.47 15.56
C GLN A 28 4.42 -1.88 15.22
N GLY A 29 4.26 -2.82 14.29
CA GLY A 29 2.96 -3.02 13.66
C GLY A 29 2.99 -3.07 12.15
N LEU A 30 3.81 -2.20 11.59
CA LEU A 30 3.87 -1.90 10.17
C LEU A 30 5.18 -2.45 9.60
N THR A 31 5.09 -3.14 8.47
CA THR A 31 6.28 -3.54 7.71
C THR A 31 6.76 -2.38 6.84
N PRO A 32 8.07 -2.11 6.77
CA PRO A 32 8.62 -1.03 5.92
C PRO A 32 8.41 -1.29 4.43
N ASP A 33 8.16 -2.55 4.05
CA ASP A 33 7.86 -2.98 2.69
C ASP A 33 6.66 -2.26 2.08
N PHE A 34 5.56 -2.11 2.82
CA PHE A 34 4.34 -1.51 2.33
C PHE A 34 4.53 -0.04 1.87
N PRO A 35 4.99 0.89 2.72
CA PRO A 35 5.22 2.26 2.29
C PRO A 35 6.35 2.38 1.26
N LEU A 36 7.40 1.55 1.32
CA LEU A 36 8.47 1.57 0.32
C LEU A 36 7.98 1.21 -1.09
N LEU A 37 7.18 0.14 -1.20
CA LEU A 37 6.57 -0.26 -2.47
C LEU A 37 5.61 0.81 -2.99
N ASN A 38 4.87 1.48 -2.10
CA ASN A 38 4.01 2.59 -2.48
C ASN A 38 4.80 3.81 -2.98
N ILE A 39 5.94 4.17 -2.36
CA ILE A 39 6.80 5.27 -2.85
C ILE A 39 7.19 5.03 -4.30
N VAL A 40 7.78 3.87 -4.60
CA VAL A 40 8.24 3.57 -5.97
C VAL A 40 7.05 3.48 -6.92
N GLY A 41 5.97 2.81 -6.52
CA GLY A 41 4.76 2.74 -7.32
C GLY A 41 4.20 4.13 -7.66
N PHE A 42 3.92 4.96 -6.65
CA PHE A 42 3.36 6.30 -6.88
C PHE A 42 4.33 7.25 -7.59
N ALA A 43 5.65 7.06 -7.46
CA ALA A 43 6.61 7.76 -8.31
C ALA A 43 6.44 7.37 -9.79
N CYS A 44 6.43 6.06 -10.11
CA CYS A 44 6.18 5.58 -11.47
C CYS A 44 4.85 6.12 -12.02
N TYR A 45 3.78 6.04 -11.22
CA TYR A 45 2.46 6.54 -11.61
C TYR A 45 2.48 8.05 -11.87
N SER A 46 3.05 8.86 -10.97
CA SER A 46 3.12 10.31 -11.12
C SER A 46 3.92 10.72 -12.36
N ILE A 47 5.05 10.04 -12.61
CA ILE A 47 5.86 10.25 -13.82
C ILE A 47 5.04 9.92 -15.07
N THR A 48 4.38 8.76 -15.10
CA THR A 48 3.51 8.36 -16.20
C THR A 48 2.43 9.40 -16.46
N GLN A 49 1.67 9.82 -15.44
CA GLN A 49 0.61 10.81 -15.61
C GLN A 49 1.16 12.17 -16.08
N ALA A 50 2.27 12.64 -15.50
CA ALA A 50 2.89 13.91 -15.91
C ALA A 50 3.36 13.87 -17.38
N VAL A 51 3.99 12.77 -17.79
CA VAL A 51 4.50 12.62 -19.14
C VAL A 51 3.36 12.51 -20.16
N PHE A 52 2.29 11.77 -19.88
CA PHE A 52 1.11 11.73 -20.74
C PHE A 52 0.37 13.08 -20.81
N LEU A 53 0.40 13.88 -19.74
CA LEU A 53 -0.19 15.22 -19.74
C LEU A 53 0.62 16.20 -20.57
N TYR A 54 1.93 16.26 -20.35
CA TYR A 54 2.75 17.40 -20.78
C TYR A 54 3.71 17.11 -21.93
N SER A 55 4.07 15.85 -22.22
CA SER A 55 5.05 15.54 -23.27
C SER A 55 4.39 15.41 -24.65
N PRO A 56 4.67 16.32 -25.60
CA PRO A 56 4.12 16.22 -26.95
C PRO A 56 4.60 14.97 -27.68
N VAL A 57 5.83 14.51 -27.39
CA VAL A 57 6.43 13.32 -28.02
C VAL A 57 5.65 12.07 -27.64
N ILE A 58 5.38 11.87 -26.35
CA ILE A 58 4.67 10.67 -25.88
C ILE A 58 3.21 10.70 -26.31
N ARG A 59 2.57 11.87 -26.32
CA ARG A 59 1.19 12.02 -26.82
C ARG A 59 1.09 11.70 -28.30
N ARG A 60 2.06 12.14 -29.12
CA ARG A 60 2.12 11.76 -30.54
C ARG A 60 2.30 10.24 -30.71
N GLN A 61 3.28 9.65 -30.02
CA GLN A 61 3.51 8.20 -30.08
C GLN A 61 2.29 7.40 -29.60
N TYR A 62 1.53 7.94 -28.63
CA TYR A 62 0.28 7.34 -28.18
C TYR A 62 -0.79 7.40 -29.27
N ALA A 63 -0.96 8.55 -29.92
CA ALA A 63 -1.90 8.76 -31.01
C ALA A 63 -1.62 7.84 -32.21
N ASP A 64 -0.34 7.67 -32.57
CA ASP A 64 0.10 6.74 -33.62
C ASP A 64 -0.36 5.29 -33.32
N ARG A 65 -0.34 4.89 -32.03
CA ARG A 65 -0.77 3.55 -31.59
C ARG A 65 -2.29 3.41 -31.39
N HIS A 66 -3.03 4.50 -31.20
CA HIS A 66 -4.45 4.47 -30.81
C HIS A 66 -5.32 5.29 -31.78
N LEU A 67 -5.50 4.79 -33.00
CA LEU A 67 -6.24 5.48 -34.06
C LEU A 67 -7.69 5.85 -33.69
N VAL A 68 -8.35 5.06 -32.84
CA VAL A 68 -9.74 5.27 -32.42
C VAL A 68 -9.86 6.30 -31.29
N SER A 69 -8.85 6.39 -30.41
CA SER A 69 -8.82 7.33 -29.28
C SER A 69 -7.41 7.89 -29.14
N PRO A 70 -7.02 8.84 -30.01
CA PRO A 70 -5.64 9.31 -30.11
C PRO A 70 -5.21 10.18 -28.93
N GLU A 71 -6.15 10.68 -28.14
CA GLU A 71 -5.88 11.47 -26.95
C GLU A 71 -5.83 10.58 -25.70
N PRO A 72 -4.74 10.62 -24.91
CA PRO A 72 -4.70 9.93 -23.62
C PRO A 72 -5.79 10.43 -22.69
N THR A 73 -6.45 9.52 -21.98
CA THR A 73 -7.54 9.85 -21.04
C THR A 73 -7.05 10.48 -19.73
N VAL A 74 -5.74 10.70 -19.59
CA VAL A 74 -5.10 11.22 -18.37
C VAL A 74 -5.54 12.66 -18.10
N ARG A 75 -5.87 12.94 -16.84
CA ARG A 75 -6.31 14.25 -16.35
C ARG A 75 -5.42 14.75 -15.22
N PHE A 76 -5.52 16.04 -14.92
CA PHE A 76 -4.68 16.69 -13.90
C PHE A 76 -4.95 16.16 -12.47
N ASN A 77 -6.19 15.77 -12.18
CA ASN A 77 -6.55 15.11 -10.93
C ASN A 77 -5.80 13.78 -10.75
N ASP A 78 -5.54 13.02 -11.81
CA ASP A 78 -4.76 11.78 -11.74
C ASP A 78 -3.32 12.06 -11.32
N LEU A 79 -2.69 13.09 -11.90
CA LEU A 79 -1.35 13.51 -11.49
C LEU A 79 -1.32 13.96 -10.03
N THR A 80 -2.30 14.77 -9.62
CA THR A 80 -2.41 15.26 -8.23
C THR A 80 -2.58 14.10 -7.25
N PHE A 81 -3.42 13.12 -7.58
CA PHE A 81 -3.60 11.90 -6.80
C PHE A 81 -2.30 11.10 -6.68
N GLY A 82 -1.56 10.96 -7.78
CA GLY A 82 -0.27 10.28 -7.80
C GLY A 82 0.75 10.94 -6.88
N VAL A 83 0.92 12.25 -7.02
CA VAL A 83 1.86 13.04 -6.21
C VAL A 83 1.45 13.03 -4.74
N HIS A 84 0.16 13.15 -4.45
CA HIS A 84 -0.36 13.06 -3.10
C HIS A 84 -0.02 11.71 -2.45
N GLY A 85 -0.34 10.60 -3.11
CA GLY A 85 -0.02 9.26 -2.63
C GLY A 85 1.49 9.03 -2.45
N PHE A 86 2.31 9.58 -3.36
CA PHE A 86 3.77 9.56 -3.23
C PHE A 86 4.24 10.27 -1.95
N LEU A 87 3.81 11.51 -1.73
CA LEU A 87 4.22 12.32 -0.58
C LEU A 87 3.82 11.65 0.74
N LEU A 88 2.58 11.17 0.86
CA LEU A 88 2.11 10.50 2.08
C LEU A 88 2.83 9.16 2.32
N SER A 89 3.22 8.46 1.25
CA SER A 89 4.03 7.24 1.36
C SER A 89 5.45 7.57 1.84
N VAL A 90 6.06 8.67 1.37
CA VAL A 90 7.35 9.18 1.87
C VAL A 90 7.26 9.54 3.35
N VAL A 91 6.21 10.26 3.75
CA VAL A 91 5.95 10.59 5.16
C VAL A 91 5.86 9.30 5.99
N THR A 92 5.05 8.34 5.58
CA THR A 92 4.88 7.05 6.29
C THR A 92 6.20 6.27 6.38
N TYR A 93 7.01 6.24 5.31
CA TYR A 93 8.29 5.56 5.32
C TYR A 93 9.33 6.26 6.21
N SER A 94 9.34 7.59 6.24
CA SER A 94 10.26 8.36 7.09
C SER A 94 10.08 8.06 8.59
N GLN A 95 8.88 7.62 9.00
CA GLN A 95 8.55 7.26 10.39
C GLN A 95 9.31 6.02 10.89
N PHE A 96 9.89 5.22 10.00
CA PHE A 96 10.77 4.10 10.37
C PHE A 96 12.13 4.55 10.93
N TRP A 97 12.43 5.85 10.85
CA TRP A 97 13.59 6.48 11.49
C TRP A 97 13.13 7.39 12.63
N PRO A 98 13.02 6.86 13.87
CA PRO A 98 12.56 7.59 15.05
C PRO A 98 13.22 8.95 15.29
N VAL A 99 14.49 9.09 14.88
CA VAL A 99 15.28 10.32 15.01
C VAL A 99 14.65 11.49 14.26
N LEU A 100 14.05 11.25 13.09
CA LEU A 100 13.39 12.29 12.29
C LEU A 100 12.10 12.82 12.95
N TRP A 101 11.51 12.04 13.85
CA TRP A 101 10.21 12.31 14.47
C TRP A 101 10.29 12.53 15.99
N GLY A 102 11.48 12.50 16.57
CA GLY A 102 11.69 12.66 18.02
C GLY A 102 11.14 11.51 18.86
N TRP A 103 11.02 10.30 18.29
CA TRP A 103 10.52 9.12 19.00
C TRP A 103 11.65 8.34 19.68
N LYS A 104 11.33 7.63 20.76
CA LYS A 104 12.30 6.73 21.40
C LYS A 104 12.64 5.58 20.45
N GLN A 105 13.92 5.24 20.36
CA GLN A 105 14.34 4.12 19.52
C GLN A 105 13.81 2.81 20.11
N ASN A 106 13.03 2.08 19.32
CA ASN A 106 12.64 0.72 19.64
C ASN A 106 13.57 -0.25 18.88
N PRO A 107 14.36 -1.10 19.58
CA PRO A 107 15.22 -2.10 18.95
C PRO A 107 14.44 -3.21 18.23
N TYR A 108 13.19 -3.46 18.65
CA TYR A 108 12.36 -4.54 18.12
C TYR A 108 11.54 -4.15 16.89
N ALA A 109 11.57 -2.87 16.49
CA ALA A 109 10.87 -2.40 15.30
C ALA A 109 11.66 -2.78 14.04
N GLN A 110 11.00 -3.46 13.09
CA GLN A 110 11.58 -3.76 11.79
C GLN A 110 11.78 -2.45 11.00
N ARG A 111 13.02 -2.16 10.57
CA ARG A 111 13.35 -0.93 9.81
C ARG A 111 13.69 -1.18 8.35
N HIS A 112 14.09 -2.41 8.02
CA HIS A 112 14.50 -2.75 6.67
C HIS A 112 13.44 -3.59 5.98
N ALA A 113 13.21 -3.30 4.70
CA ALA A 113 12.37 -4.10 3.83
C ALA A 113 12.95 -5.51 3.64
N ASN A 114 12.07 -6.46 3.36
CA ASN A 114 12.45 -7.83 3.07
C ASN A 114 13.31 -7.91 1.80
N LYS A 115 14.21 -8.90 1.73
CA LYS A 115 15.04 -9.18 0.55
C LYS A 115 14.20 -9.43 -0.70
N ILE A 116 13.03 -10.05 -0.56
CA ILE A 116 12.10 -10.27 -1.68
C ILE A 116 11.60 -8.94 -2.24
N THR A 117 11.17 -8.03 -1.35
CA THR A 117 10.74 -6.67 -1.72
C THR A 117 11.86 -5.90 -2.39
N LEU A 118 13.09 -5.97 -1.85
CA LEU A 118 14.24 -5.32 -2.44
C LEU A 118 14.59 -5.90 -3.82
N GLY A 119 14.50 -7.23 -3.98
CA GLY A 119 14.67 -7.91 -5.26
C GLY A 119 13.63 -7.47 -6.29
N LEU A 120 12.37 -7.32 -5.88
CA LEU A 120 11.29 -6.81 -6.74
C LEU A 120 11.56 -5.37 -7.19
N LEU A 121 12.06 -4.52 -6.29
CA LEU A 121 12.40 -3.13 -6.60
C LEU A 121 13.59 -3.04 -7.56
N TRP A 122 14.68 -3.75 -7.29
CA TRP A 122 15.83 -3.78 -8.21
C TRP A 122 15.46 -4.38 -9.56
N GLY A 123 14.66 -5.46 -9.59
CA GLY A 123 14.14 -6.02 -10.83
C GLY A 123 13.31 -5.02 -11.62
N SER A 124 12.48 -4.22 -10.96
CA SER A 124 11.69 -3.15 -11.60
C SER A 124 12.59 -2.06 -12.19
N VAL A 125 13.61 -1.62 -11.45
CA VAL A 125 14.60 -0.63 -11.92
C VAL A 125 15.38 -1.16 -13.12
N LEU A 126 15.88 -2.40 -13.03
CA LEU A 126 16.60 -3.04 -14.12
C LEU A 126 15.71 -3.22 -15.37
N GLY A 127 14.45 -3.59 -15.19
CA GLY A 127 13.47 -3.68 -16.27
C GLY A 127 13.27 -2.34 -16.99
N ALA A 128 13.05 -1.26 -16.24
CA ALA A 128 12.91 0.08 -16.82
C ALA A 128 14.18 0.55 -17.54
N ILE A 129 15.36 0.29 -16.98
CA ILE A 129 16.65 0.60 -17.60
C ILE A 129 16.83 -0.20 -18.89
N ALA A 130 16.51 -1.50 -18.88
CA ALA A 130 16.59 -2.35 -20.05
C ALA A 130 15.68 -1.85 -21.18
N THR A 131 14.42 -1.51 -20.88
CA THR A 131 13.49 -0.90 -21.84
C THR A 131 14.04 0.42 -22.39
N ALA A 132 14.56 1.30 -21.54
CA ALA A 132 15.16 2.55 -21.99
C ALA A 132 16.41 2.32 -22.86
N ALA A 133 17.26 1.37 -22.51
CA ALA A 133 18.43 0.99 -23.31
C ALA A 133 18.03 0.46 -24.69
N THR A 134 17.01 -0.40 -24.77
CA THR A 134 16.46 -0.90 -26.04
C THR A 134 15.99 0.26 -26.92
N VAL A 135 15.20 1.18 -26.37
CA VAL A 135 14.72 2.37 -27.10
C VAL A 135 15.89 3.22 -27.59
N LEU A 136 16.92 3.44 -26.76
CA LEU A 136 18.11 4.19 -27.15
C LEU A 136 18.90 3.49 -28.27
N THR A 137 19.00 2.15 -28.26
CA THR A 137 19.68 1.40 -29.33
C THR A 137 18.91 1.48 -30.65
N VAL A 138 17.59 1.29 -30.64
CA VAL A 138 16.76 1.34 -31.85
C VAL A 138 16.64 2.77 -32.40
N SER A 139 16.66 3.77 -31.52
CA SER A 139 16.66 5.19 -31.91
C SER A 139 17.93 5.61 -32.65
N ARG A 140 19.09 4.99 -32.36
CA ARG A 140 20.36 5.27 -33.05
C ARG A 140 20.35 4.83 -34.51
N ASP A 141 19.57 3.80 -34.83
CA ASP A 141 19.41 3.29 -36.19
C ASP A 141 18.40 4.12 -37.03
N GLY A 142 17.96 5.27 -36.51
CA GLY A 142 17.04 6.19 -37.19
C GLY A 142 15.56 5.78 -37.17
N LYS A 143 15.23 4.65 -36.51
CA LYS A 143 13.88 4.07 -36.47
C LYS A 143 13.08 4.35 -35.20
N GLY A 144 13.74 4.74 -34.09
CA GLY A 144 13.08 4.95 -32.79
C GLY A 144 12.21 6.21 -32.65
N MET A 145 11.86 6.87 -33.77
CA MET A 145 10.95 8.03 -33.78
C MET A 145 9.54 7.66 -34.24
N ASP A 146 9.35 6.49 -34.87
CA ASP A 146 8.03 6.03 -35.29
C ASP A 146 7.30 5.40 -34.10
N GLY A 147 6.07 5.87 -33.86
CA GLY A 147 5.26 5.43 -32.73
C GLY A 147 4.93 3.93 -32.75
N HIS A 148 5.10 3.21 -33.86
CA HIS A 148 4.76 1.78 -33.95
C HIS A 148 5.88 0.83 -33.48
N ASP A 149 7.14 1.28 -33.50
CA ASP A 149 8.31 0.51 -33.06
C ASP A 149 8.68 0.86 -31.61
N TRP A 150 9.81 0.33 -31.12
CA TRP A 150 10.36 0.66 -29.80
C TRP A 150 10.61 2.16 -29.67
N ALA A 151 9.81 2.80 -28.83
CA ALA A 151 9.75 4.24 -28.67
C ALA A 151 9.71 4.62 -27.19
N TRP A 152 9.87 5.91 -26.89
CA TRP A 152 9.86 6.41 -25.51
C TRP A 152 8.57 6.07 -24.74
N ILE A 153 7.45 5.93 -25.44
CA ILE A 153 6.19 5.47 -24.85
C ILE A 153 6.30 4.07 -24.23
N ASP A 154 7.17 3.19 -24.73
CA ASP A 154 7.40 1.86 -24.14
C ASP A 154 8.08 1.95 -22.77
N VAL A 155 8.97 2.93 -22.58
CA VAL A 155 9.54 3.23 -21.26
C VAL A 155 8.43 3.65 -20.30
N ILE A 156 7.50 4.50 -20.75
CA ILE A 156 6.38 4.96 -19.92
C ILE A 156 5.39 3.82 -19.61
N TYR A 157 5.14 2.93 -20.58
CA TYR A 157 4.37 1.72 -20.33
C TYR A 157 5.07 0.78 -19.35
N SER A 158 6.40 0.64 -19.41
CA SER A 158 7.15 -0.15 -18.42
C SER A 158 6.94 0.38 -17.00
N LEU A 159 6.94 1.70 -16.79
CA LEU A 159 6.64 2.32 -15.49
C LEU A 159 5.21 2.02 -15.03
N THR A 160 4.26 2.01 -15.97
CA THR A 160 2.86 1.65 -15.69
C THR A 160 2.75 0.20 -15.23
N TYR A 161 3.41 -0.74 -15.91
CA TYR A 161 3.45 -2.14 -15.51
C TYR A 161 4.16 -2.36 -14.17
N ILE A 162 5.25 -1.63 -13.90
CA ILE A 162 5.91 -1.64 -12.60
C ILE A 162 4.94 -1.20 -11.51
N LYS A 163 4.24 -0.07 -11.67
CA LYS A 163 3.22 0.37 -10.69
C LYS A 163 2.19 -0.73 -10.42
N LEU A 164 1.67 -1.37 -11.46
CA LEU A 164 0.69 -2.46 -11.32
C LEU A 164 1.29 -3.64 -10.56
N LEU A 165 2.49 -4.07 -10.93
CA LEU A 165 3.22 -5.14 -10.26
C LEU A 165 3.40 -4.82 -8.76
N LEU A 166 3.95 -3.66 -8.42
CA LEU A 166 4.16 -3.29 -7.02
C LEU A 166 2.84 -3.20 -6.23
N THR A 167 1.74 -2.81 -6.89
CA THR A 167 0.41 -2.75 -6.29
C THR A 167 -0.12 -4.15 -5.91
N VAL A 168 0.18 -5.17 -6.71
CA VAL A 168 -0.14 -6.57 -6.38
C VAL A 168 0.63 -7.05 -5.14
N PHE A 169 1.91 -6.71 -5.05
CA PHE A 169 2.79 -7.24 -4.01
C PHE A 169 2.77 -6.45 -2.69
N LYS A 170 2.35 -5.18 -2.70
CA LYS A 170 2.51 -4.26 -1.54
C LYS A 170 1.94 -4.77 -0.23
N TYR A 171 0.83 -5.53 -0.27
CA TYR A 171 0.14 -6.01 0.93
C TYR A 171 0.68 -7.35 1.45
N ILE A 172 1.37 -8.14 0.63
CA ILE A 172 1.82 -9.49 0.97
C ILE A 172 2.71 -9.52 2.22
N PRO A 173 3.77 -8.68 2.34
CA PRO A 173 4.64 -8.71 3.52
C PRO A 173 3.87 -8.40 4.81
N GLN A 174 2.92 -7.47 4.74
CA GLN A 174 2.12 -7.07 5.89
C GLN A 174 1.14 -8.18 6.32
N VAL A 175 0.45 -8.83 5.37
CA VAL A 175 -0.44 -9.97 5.67
C VAL A 175 0.33 -11.08 6.39
N ILE A 176 1.53 -11.42 5.89
CA ILE A 176 2.38 -12.45 6.49
C ILE A 176 2.85 -12.01 7.88
N ALA A 177 3.25 -10.74 8.05
CA ALA A 177 3.69 -10.21 9.35
C ALA A 177 2.56 -10.23 10.39
N ASN A 178 1.33 -9.87 10.00
CA ASN A 178 0.16 -9.97 10.86
C ASN A 178 -0.14 -11.43 11.23
N PHE A 179 -0.07 -12.33 10.24
CA PHE A 179 -0.31 -13.76 10.47
C PHE A 179 0.72 -14.41 11.40
N ARG A 180 2.00 -14.02 11.31
CA ARG A 180 3.07 -14.53 12.18
C ARG A 180 2.95 -13.99 13.60
N ARG A 181 2.58 -12.72 13.76
CA ARG A 181 2.41 -12.08 15.08
C ARG A 181 1.06 -12.38 15.73
N LYS A 182 0.10 -12.92 14.98
CA LYS A 182 -1.30 -13.11 15.40
C LYS A 182 -1.91 -11.81 15.93
N SER A 183 -1.57 -10.69 15.32
CA SER A 183 -1.99 -9.35 15.76
C SER A 183 -1.94 -8.36 14.60
N THR A 184 -2.92 -7.45 14.56
CA THR A 184 -3.00 -6.30 13.65
C THR A 184 -2.64 -4.97 14.34
N ILE A 185 -2.17 -5.00 15.61
CA ILE A 185 -1.78 -3.77 16.33
C ILE A 185 -0.73 -3.01 15.51
N GLY A 186 -0.98 -1.73 15.27
CA GLY A 186 -0.14 -0.84 14.49
C GLY A 186 -0.29 -0.92 12.96
N TRP A 187 -1.24 -1.69 12.47
CA TRP A 187 -1.74 -1.61 11.09
C TRP A 187 -3.12 -0.93 11.11
N SER A 188 -3.29 0.14 10.33
CA SER A 188 -4.55 0.90 10.34
C SER A 188 -5.62 0.19 9.52
N ILE A 189 -6.62 -0.38 10.21
CA ILE A 189 -7.83 -0.92 9.61
C ILE A 189 -8.69 0.19 9.01
N THR A 190 -8.65 1.39 9.58
CA THR A 190 -9.39 2.55 9.04
C THR A 190 -8.92 2.87 7.62
N GLN A 191 -7.60 2.85 7.38
CA GLN A 191 -7.06 2.99 6.02
C GLN A 191 -7.58 1.88 5.10
N GLN A 192 -7.60 0.63 5.57
CA GLN A 192 -8.07 -0.49 4.75
C GLN A 192 -9.57 -0.40 4.44
N LEU A 193 -10.40 0.00 5.40
CA LEU A 193 -11.84 0.17 5.20
C LEU A 193 -12.14 1.27 4.19
N LEU A 194 -11.35 2.35 4.18
CA LEU A 194 -11.46 3.41 3.18
C LEU A 194 -11.02 2.93 1.78
N ASP A 195 -9.93 2.16 1.69
CA ASP A 195 -9.47 1.56 0.43
C ASP A 195 -10.51 0.60 -0.15
N PHE A 196 -11.05 -0.28 0.71
CA PHE A 196 -12.14 -1.21 0.37
C PHE A 196 -13.39 -0.47 -0.11
N SER A 197 -13.83 0.55 0.63
CA SER A 197 -15.02 1.33 0.28
C SER A 197 -14.83 2.06 -1.07
N GLY A 198 -13.64 2.63 -1.30
CA GLY A 198 -13.27 3.23 -2.59
C GLY A 198 -13.31 2.22 -3.73
N GLY A 199 -12.74 1.02 -3.52
CA GLY A 199 -12.76 -0.06 -4.51
C GLY A 199 -14.17 -0.56 -4.84
N VAL A 200 -15.01 -0.77 -3.83
CA VAL A 200 -16.42 -1.18 -4.02
C VAL A 200 -17.21 -0.11 -4.79
N LEU A 201 -17.06 1.17 -4.41
CA LEU A 201 -17.73 2.27 -5.11
C LEU A 201 -17.25 2.41 -6.57
N SER A 202 -15.98 2.15 -6.83
CA SER A 202 -15.41 2.14 -8.19
C SER A 202 -15.99 1.01 -9.05
N LEU A 203 -16.09 -0.21 -8.50
CA LEU A 203 -16.75 -1.32 -9.20
C LEU A 203 -18.23 -1.06 -9.45
N LEU A 204 -18.94 -0.50 -8.48
CA LEU A 204 -20.35 -0.14 -8.65
C LEU A 204 -20.54 0.89 -9.76
N GLN A 205 -19.67 1.90 -9.84
CA GLN A 205 -19.68 2.87 -10.93
C GLN A 205 -19.45 2.18 -12.29
N LEU A 206 -18.47 1.27 -12.38
CA LEU A 206 -18.21 0.51 -13.60
C LEU A 206 -19.43 -0.32 -14.05
N VAL A 207 -20.11 -0.98 -13.11
CA VAL A 207 -21.34 -1.74 -13.40
C VAL A 207 -22.46 -0.84 -13.91
N ILE A 208 -22.65 0.33 -13.28
CA ILE A 208 -23.66 1.30 -13.71
C ILE A 208 -23.35 1.80 -15.13
N ASP A 209 -22.09 2.16 -15.41
CA ASP A 209 -21.69 2.67 -16.72
C ASP A 209 -21.84 1.61 -17.82
N SER A 210 -21.44 0.36 -17.55
CA SER A 210 -21.66 -0.77 -18.46
C SER A 210 -23.15 -1.05 -18.71
N ALA A 211 -23.98 -0.97 -17.67
CA ALA A 211 -25.43 -1.16 -17.81
C ALA A 211 -26.08 -0.04 -18.65
N LEU A 212 -25.67 1.21 -18.45
CA LEU A 212 -26.18 2.36 -19.20
C LEU A 212 -25.73 2.37 -20.67
N GLN A 213 -24.51 1.91 -20.95
CA GLN A 213 -23.95 1.85 -22.31
C GLN A 213 -24.30 0.56 -23.05
N ALA A 214 -24.99 -0.39 -22.39
CA ALA A 214 -25.24 -1.75 -22.87
C ALA A 214 -23.96 -2.49 -23.32
N ASP A 215 -22.80 -2.07 -22.82
CA ASP A 215 -21.49 -2.61 -23.14
C ASP A 215 -20.83 -3.19 -21.90
N TRP A 216 -20.80 -4.53 -21.85
CA TRP A 216 -20.22 -5.32 -20.78
C TRP A 216 -18.77 -5.70 -21.04
N SER A 217 -18.21 -5.31 -22.19
CA SER A 217 -16.84 -5.65 -22.58
C SER A 217 -15.81 -5.15 -21.56
N GLY A 218 -16.10 -4.04 -20.87
CA GLY A 218 -15.27 -3.54 -19.76
C GLY A 218 -15.19 -4.48 -18.55
N LEU A 219 -16.21 -5.32 -18.33
CA LEU A 219 -16.31 -6.24 -17.20
C LEU A 219 -15.88 -7.67 -17.57
N THR A 220 -16.28 -8.16 -18.75
CA THR A 220 -16.06 -9.55 -19.19
C THR A 220 -14.95 -9.72 -20.23
N GLY A 221 -14.53 -8.63 -20.89
CA GLY A 221 -13.61 -8.68 -22.03
C GLY A 221 -12.18 -9.07 -21.68
N ASN A 222 -11.79 -9.05 -20.40
CA ASN A 222 -10.51 -9.59 -19.95
C ASN A 222 -10.54 -9.96 -18.44
N PRO A 223 -10.81 -11.24 -18.10
CA PRO A 223 -10.92 -11.68 -16.71
C PRO A 223 -9.61 -11.55 -15.93
N VAL A 224 -8.45 -11.60 -16.61
CA VAL A 224 -7.14 -11.38 -15.97
C VAL A 224 -6.97 -9.91 -15.59
N LYS A 225 -7.35 -8.98 -16.48
CA LYS A 225 -7.33 -7.54 -16.21
C LYS A 225 -8.33 -7.14 -15.12
N PHE A 226 -9.52 -7.75 -15.13
CA PHE A 226 -10.50 -7.61 -14.06
C PHE A 226 -9.96 -8.15 -12.73
N GLY A 227 -9.38 -9.36 -12.70
CA GLY A 227 -8.78 -9.94 -11.50
C GLY A 227 -7.61 -9.11 -10.94
N LEU A 228 -6.75 -8.58 -11.80
CA LEU A 228 -5.67 -7.66 -11.42
C LEU A 228 -6.21 -6.38 -10.78
N ALA A 229 -7.32 -5.84 -11.28
CA ALA A 229 -7.97 -4.65 -10.70
C ALA A 229 -8.61 -4.93 -9.32
N ASN A 230 -9.05 -6.17 -9.07
CA ASN A 230 -9.72 -6.56 -7.83
C ASN A 230 -8.77 -7.10 -6.74
N ILE A 231 -7.46 -7.19 -7.02
CA ILE A 231 -6.52 -7.79 -6.09
C ILE A 231 -6.39 -7.00 -4.78
N SER A 232 -6.53 -5.66 -4.83
CA SER A 232 -6.54 -4.83 -3.62
C SER A 232 -7.72 -5.16 -2.72
N LEU A 233 -8.91 -5.36 -3.28
CA LEU A 233 -10.13 -5.74 -2.54
C LEU A 233 -9.99 -7.10 -1.86
N ILE A 234 -9.28 -8.05 -2.48
CA ILE A 234 -9.00 -9.34 -1.84
C ILE A 234 -8.11 -9.13 -0.61
N PHE A 235 -7.06 -8.32 -0.72
CA PHE A 235 -6.21 -8.00 0.43
C PHE A 235 -6.94 -7.19 1.51
N ASP A 236 -7.80 -6.25 1.12
CA ASP A 236 -8.69 -5.51 2.03
C ASP A 236 -9.49 -6.48 2.91
N VAL A 237 -10.18 -7.43 2.26
CA VAL A 237 -10.98 -8.46 2.95
C VAL A 237 -10.11 -9.30 3.88
N ILE A 238 -8.90 -9.71 3.46
CA ILE A 238 -7.98 -10.45 4.31
C ILE A 238 -7.63 -9.67 5.57
N PHE A 239 -7.32 -8.37 5.47
CA PHE A 239 -7.02 -7.54 6.63
C PHE A 239 -8.23 -7.32 7.55
N ILE A 240 -9.42 -7.13 6.97
CA ILE A 240 -10.68 -7.01 7.71
C ILE A 240 -10.94 -8.31 8.50
N LEU A 241 -10.77 -9.48 7.88
CA LEU A 241 -10.91 -10.78 8.54
C LEU A 241 -9.83 -10.99 9.62
N GLN A 242 -8.58 -10.63 9.34
CA GLN A 242 -7.50 -10.69 10.34
C GLN A 242 -7.82 -9.82 11.56
N HIS A 243 -8.34 -8.61 11.36
CA HIS A 243 -8.62 -7.67 12.43
C HIS A 243 -9.90 -8.05 13.20
N PHE A 244 -11.05 -8.17 12.56
CA PHE A 244 -12.33 -8.33 13.27
C PHE A 244 -12.66 -9.78 13.65
N VAL A 245 -12.18 -10.77 12.89
CA VAL A 245 -12.58 -12.17 13.09
C VAL A 245 -11.49 -13.00 13.78
N LEU A 246 -10.25 -12.92 13.30
CA LEU A 246 -9.19 -13.83 13.76
C LEU A 246 -8.47 -13.36 15.03
N TYR A 247 -8.16 -12.06 15.14
CA TYR A 247 -7.38 -11.53 16.26
C TYR A 247 -8.20 -10.65 17.21
N GLY A 248 -9.49 -10.45 16.89
CA GLY A 248 -10.44 -9.65 17.67
C GLY A 248 -10.21 -8.13 17.54
N PRO A 249 -11.20 -7.31 17.96
CA PRO A 249 -11.12 -5.85 17.93
C PRO A 249 -10.09 -5.38 18.96
N VAL A 250 -8.81 -5.52 18.63
CA VAL A 250 -7.74 -4.95 19.40
C VAL A 250 -7.62 -3.50 18.97
N ASN A 251 -7.79 -2.56 19.91
CA ASN A 251 -7.52 -1.15 19.67
C ASN A 251 -6.16 -1.03 18.96
N GLU A 252 -6.12 -0.41 17.78
CA GLU A 252 -4.90 -0.29 16.96
C GLU A 252 -3.75 0.38 17.75
N ARG A 253 -4.12 1.17 18.78
CA ARG A 253 -3.24 1.82 19.75
C ARG A 253 -2.52 0.86 20.69
N GLY A 254 -3.10 -0.30 20.97
CA GLY A 254 -2.63 -1.26 21.97
C GLY A 254 -3.13 -0.96 23.40
N GLU A 255 -4.07 -0.04 23.56
CA GLU A 255 -4.76 0.21 24.83
C GLU A 255 -5.77 -0.93 25.05
N ARG A 256 -5.62 -1.70 26.12
CA ARG A 256 -6.69 -2.62 26.56
C ARG A 256 -7.87 -1.74 26.95
N ASP A 257 -9.01 -1.91 26.30
CA ASP A 257 -10.26 -1.38 26.84
C ASP A 257 -10.47 -2.05 28.20
N GLU A 258 -10.41 -1.27 29.28
CA GLU A 258 -10.80 -1.72 30.63
C GLU A 258 -12.31 -2.07 30.68
N THR A 259 -13.06 -1.83 29.60
CA THR A 259 -14.50 -2.04 29.49
C THR A 259 -14.93 -3.39 28.91
N SER A 260 -14.01 -4.27 28.47
CA SER A 260 -14.36 -5.66 28.11
C SER A 260 -13.93 -6.64 29.20
N VAL A 261 -14.55 -6.50 30.37
CA VAL A 261 -14.63 -7.62 31.32
C VAL A 261 -15.59 -8.64 30.71
N ASP A 262 -15.07 -9.59 29.94
CA ASP A 262 -15.76 -10.87 29.72
C ASP A 262 -15.86 -11.60 31.07
N PRO A 263 -17.05 -11.85 31.64
CA PRO A 263 -17.17 -12.52 32.93
C PRO A 263 -16.88 -14.02 32.87
N VAL A 264 -16.53 -14.57 31.71
CA VAL A 264 -16.53 -16.02 31.47
C VAL A 264 -15.17 -16.50 30.94
N ARG A 265 -14.12 -16.30 31.75
CA ARG A 265 -12.96 -17.20 31.84
C ARG A 265 -12.07 -16.76 33.01
N GLY A 266 -12.54 -17.03 34.22
CA GLY A 266 -11.66 -17.07 35.39
C GLY A 266 -10.63 -18.19 35.19
N GLY A 267 -9.37 -17.81 35.01
CA GLY A 267 -8.30 -18.78 34.83
C GLY A 267 -6.93 -18.13 34.67
N VAL A 268 -6.26 -17.96 35.82
CA VAL A 268 -4.82 -17.67 35.99
C VAL A 268 -4.41 -16.21 35.73
N MET A 269 -4.64 -15.38 36.76
CA MET A 269 -3.84 -14.18 37.02
C MET A 269 -2.37 -14.59 37.18
N GLU A 270 -1.52 -14.22 36.23
CA GLU A 270 -0.08 -14.12 36.45
C GLU A 270 0.15 -12.95 37.40
N ARG A 271 0.28 -13.27 38.70
CA ARG A 271 0.59 -12.30 39.75
C ARG A 271 2.06 -11.89 39.60
N GLU A 272 2.32 -10.67 39.13
CA GLU A 272 3.57 -9.99 39.50
C GLU A 272 3.61 -9.82 41.03
N PRO A 273 4.74 -10.12 41.70
CA PRO A 273 4.81 -9.99 43.15
C PRO A 273 4.86 -8.51 43.54
N LEU A 274 3.93 -8.07 44.39
CA LEU A 274 3.84 -6.71 44.94
C LEU A 274 4.92 -6.37 45.99
N LEU A 275 6.02 -7.14 46.09
CA LEU A 275 7.10 -6.90 47.05
C LEU A 275 8.47 -7.14 46.40
N PRO A 276 9.47 -6.25 46.61
CA PRO A 276 10.85 -6.47 46.18
C PRO A 276 11.41 -7.77 46.77
N ARG A 277 12.24 -8.50 46.01
CA ARG A 277 12.77 -9.83 46.37
C ARG A 277 13.45 -9.88 47.75
N ASP A 278 14.03 -8.77 48.18
CA ASP A 278 14.80 -8.70 49.43
C ASP A 278 13.94 -8.85 50.70
N GLU A 279 12.64 -8.49 50.64
CA GLU A 279 11.69 -8.68 51.74
C GLU A 279 11.14 -10.11 51.82
N GLN A 280 11.17 -10.87 50.72
CA GLN A 280 10.67 -12.24 50.70
C GLN A 280 11.65 -13.21 51.37
N ASP A 281 12.95 -12.97 51.22
CA ASP A 281 13.99 -13.80 51.84
C ASP A 281 14.07 -13.60 53.36
N THR A 282 13.83 -12.39 53.85
CA THR A 282 13.75 -12.09 55.29
C THR A 282 12.53 -12.75 55.96
N LEU A 283 11.39 -12.79 55.28
CA LEU A 283 10.19 -13.49 55.77
C LEU A 283 10.32 -15.02 55.71
N ARG A 284 11.05 -15.54 54.73
CA ARG A 284 11.38 -16.98 54.66
C ARG A 284 12.31 -17.42 55.79
N GLN A 285 13.34 -16.63 56.11
CA GLN A 285 14.25 -16.94 57.21
C GLN A 285 13.55 -16.91 58.58
N ARG A 286 12.60 -15.98 58.81
CA ARG A 286 11.81 -15.92 60.05
C ARG A 286 10.81 -17.07 60.25
N ARG A 287 10.44 -17.81 59.19
CA ARG A 287 9.55 -18.98 59.32
C ARG A 287 10.29 -20.30 59.55
N LEU A 288 11.62 -20.29 59.43
CA LEU A 288 12.48 -21.48 59.59
C LEU A 288 13.29 -21.45 60.90
N SER A 289 13.16 -20.37 61.70
CA SER A 289 13.62 -20.26 63.09
C SER A 289 12.48 -20.48 64.06
#